data_AF-A0A2N6EJY8-F1
#
_entry.id   AF-A0A2N6EJY8-F1
#
_cell.length_a   1.000
_cell.length_b   1.000
_cell.length_c   1.000
_cell.angle_alpha   90.00
_cell.angle_beta   90.00
_cell.angle_gamma   90.00
#
_symmetry.space_group_name_H-M   'P 1'
#
loop_
_entity.id
_entity.type
_entity.pdbx_description
1 polymer ?
#
loop_
_entity_poly.entity_id
_entity_poly.type
_entity_poly.pdbx_seq_one_letter_code
_entity_poly.pdbx_strand_id
1 'polypeptide(L)'
;ALVEVKNVTLCRDDTSAIFPDAVTLRGQKHLLELAAALKQGYRAVIFFLVQRSEATSFSPADEIDPDYGRLLRQVVAQGVEVLAYKTVVTPEENCVGERIPVVL
;
A
#
# COMPACT_ATOMS: atom_id res chain seq x y z
N ALA A 1 17.97 -0.49 -1.19
CA ALA A 1 16.55 -0.49 -1.57
C ALA A 1 15.86 0.66 -0.83
N LEU A 2 14.87 1.31 -1.44
CA LEU A 2 14.00 2.28 -0.79
C LEU A 2 12.64 1.63 -0.54
N VAL A 3 12.16 1.68 0.71
CA VAL A 3 10.89 1.09 1.11
C VAL A 3 10.02 2.17 1.73
N GLU A 4 8.87 2.44 1.11
CA GLU A 4 7.84 3.31 1.66
C GLU A 4 6.80 2.45 2.38
N VAL A 5 6.58 2.70 3.66
CA VAL A 5 5.58 1.98 4.46
C VAL A 5 4.32 2.81 4.61
N LYS A 6 3.16 2.22 4.32
CA LYS A 6 1.84 2.80 4.53
C LYS A 6 1.07 1.99 5.56
N ASN A 7 0.49 2.68 6.54
CA ASN A 7 -0.47 2.09 7.45
C ASN A 7 -1.86 2.08 6.79
N VAL A 8 -2.55 0.94 6.79
CA VAL A 8 -3.87 0.78 6.20
C VAL A 8 -4.86 0.31 7.27
N THR A 9 -5.83 1.16 7.58
CA THR A 9 -6.89 0.90 8.57
C THR A 9 -8.29 0.92 7.95
N LEU A 10 -8.44 1.51 6.77
CA LEU A 10 -9.72 1.56 6.06
C LEU A 10 -9.99 0.21 5.37
N CYS A 11 -11.22 -0.28 5.51
CA CYS A 11 -11.69 -1.52 4.92
C CYS A 11 -13.07 -1.27 4.28
N ARG A 12 -13.25 -1.74 3.06
CA ARG A 12 -14.50 -1.73 2.29
C ARG A 12 -15.10 -3.13 2.29
N ASP A 13 -16.42 -3.20 2.42
CA ASP A 13 -17.19 -4.47 2.43
C ASP A 13 -16.61 -5.50 3.41
N ASP A 14 -16.14 -5.00 4.56
CA ASP A 14 -15.50 -5.72 5.67
C ASP A 14 -14.26 -6.56 5.34
N THR A 15 -13.89 -6.77 4.08
CA THR A 15 -12.81 -7.70 3.70
C THR A 15 -11.78 -7.11 2.74
N SER A 16 -12.07 -5.97 2.11
CA SER A 16 -11.16 -5.31 1.18
C SER A 16 -10.47 -4.13 1.85
N ALA A 17 -9.22 -4.30 2.29
CA ALA A 17 -8.43 -3.17 2.79
C ALA A 17 -8.17 -2.17 1.66
N ILE A 18 -8.35 -0.89 1.93
CA ILE A 18 -8.15 0.16 0.92
C ILE A 18 -7.35 1.33 1.45
N PHE A 19 -6.59 1.97 0.57
CA PHE A 19 -5.82 3.17 0.88
C PHE A 19 -5.83 4.15 -0.30
N PRO A 20 -5.97 5.47 -0.07
CA PRO A 20 -6.03 6.14 1.22
C PRO A 20 -7.46 6.28 1.79
N ASP A 21 -7.57 6.78 3.02
CA ASP A 21 -8.83 7.15 3.68
C ASP A 21 -9.24 8.62 3.46
N ALA A 22 -8.35 9.43 2.90
CA ALA A 22 -8.60 10.78 2.41
C ALA A 22 -7.64 11.11 1.26
N VAL A 23 -7.94 12.13 0.45
CA VAL A 23 -7.04 12.64 -0.59
C VAL A 23 -5.65 12.94 0.00
N THR A 24 -4.60 12.40 -0.61
CA THR A 24 -3.23 12.42 -0.05
C THR A 24 -2.17 12.86 -1.06
N LEU A 25 -1.97 14.17 -1.18
CA LEU A 25 -0.88 14.75 -1.98
C LEU A 25 0.50 14.26 -1.54
N ARG A 26 0.69 14.02 -0.23
CA ARG A 26 1.93 13.46 0.31
C ARG A 26 2.14 12.02 -0.14
N GLY A 27 1.09 11.19 -0.11
CA GLY A 27 1.16 9.82 -0.62
C GLY A 27 1.53 9.79 -2.10
N GLN A 28 0.92 10.67 -2.90
CA GLN A 28 1.24 10.81 -4.32
C GLN A 28 2.71 11.23 -4.54
N LYS A 29 3.21 12.22 -3.80
CA LYS A 29 4.62 12.64 -3.86
C LYS A 29 5.56 11.47 -3.57
N HIS A 30 5.28 10.67 -2.54
CA HIS A 30 6.14 9.53 -2.19
C HIS A 30 6.16 8.44 -3.28
N LEU A 31 5.05 8.22 -4.00
CA LEU A 31 5.05 7.32 -5.17
C LEU A 31 6.00 7.81 -6.27
N LEU A 32 6.03 9.12 -6.54
CA LEU A 32 6.98 9.70 -7.49
C LEU A 32 8.43 9.57 -7.02
N GLU A 33 8.69 9.70 -5.72
CA GLU A 33 10.02 9.50 -5.13
C GLU A 33 10.49 8.04 -5.28
N LEU A 34 9.60 7.06 -5.13
CA LEU A 34 9.91 5.65 -5.40
C LEU A 34 10.26 5.41 -6.88
N ALA A 35 9.49 5.99 -7.81
CA ALA A 35 9.79 5.90 -9.24
C ALA A 35 11.13 6.58 -9.59
N ALA A 36 11.46 7.70 -8.93
CA ALA A 36 12.77 8.34 -9.08
C ALA A 36 13.91 7.47 -8.52
N ALA A 37 13.68 6.77 -7.39
CA ALA A 37 14.66 5.84 -6.83
C ALA A 37 14.95 4.66 -7.77
N LEU A 38 13.93 4.11 -8.45
CA LEU A 38 14.13 3.09 -9.49
C LEU A 38 15.05 3.59 -10.61
N LYS A 39 14.83 4.81 -11.10
CA LYS A 39 15.65 5.41 -12.17
C LYS A 39 17.10 5.60 -11.75
N GLN A 40 17.36 5.74 -10.46
CA GLN A 40 18.70 5.83 -9.88
C GLN A 40 19.34 4.44 -9.63
N GLY A 41 18.66 3.35 -9.99
CA GLY A 41 19.16 1.97 -9.85
C GLY A 41 18.85 1.32 -8.51
N TYR A 42 18.05 1.96 -7.64
CA TYR A 42 17.62 1.32 -6.39
C TYR A 42 16.43 0.41 -6.64
N ARG A 43 16.38 -0.74 -5.96
CA ARG A 43 15.12 -1.46 -5.73
C ARG A 43 14.16 -0.57 -4.93
N ALA A 44 12.94 -0.36 -5.41
CA ALA A 44 11.93 0.46 -4.76
C ALA A 44 10.68 -0.36 -4.44
N VAL A 45 10.16 -0.23 -3.22
CA VAL A 45 9.02 -1.00 -2.71
C VAL A 45 8.04 -0.06 -2.03
N ILE A 46 6.74 -0.20 -2.32
CA ILE A 46 5.68 0.29 -1.46
C ILE A 46 5.06 -0.87 -0.69
N PHE A 47 5.05 -0.75 0.64
CA PHE A 47 4.61 -1.78 1.56
C PHE A 47 3.40 -1.28 2.36
N PHE A 48 2.25 -1.89 2.12
CA PHE A 48 1.00 -1.62 2.84
C PHE A 48 0.89 -2.58 4.03
N LEU A 49 1.03 -2.03 5.24
CA LEU A 49 0.80 -2.75 6.49
C LEU A 49 -0.67 -2.60 6.87
N VAL A 50 -1.43 -3.68 6.73
CA VAL A 50 -2.87 -3.72 6.91
C VAL A 50 -3.21 -4.11 8.35
N GLN A 51 -3.74 -3.14 9.10
CA GLN A 51 -4.17 -3.31 10.50
C GLN A 51 -5.64 -3.72 10.59
N ARG A 52 -6.04 -4.67 9.74
CA ARG A 52 -7.38 -5.24 9.64
C ARG A 52 -7.21 -6.74 9.43
N SER A 53 -7.40 -7.53 10.48
CA SER A 53 -7.13 -8.99 10.46
C SER A 53 -8.08 -9.74 9.54
N GLU A 54 -9.29 -9.22 9.36
CA GLU A 54 -10.35 -9.70 8.49
C GLU A 54 -10.08 -9.45 7.00
N ALA A 55 -9.12 -8.58 6.65
CA ALA A 55 -8.84 -8.26 5.26
C ALA A 55 -8.32 -9.47 4.47
N THR A 56 -8.89 -9.71 3.30
CA THR A 56 -8.47 -10.78 2.39
C THR A 56 -7.76 -10.25 1.16
N SER A 57 -7.82 -8.95 0.91
CA SER A 57 -7.14 -8.28 -0.21
C SER A 57 -6.88 -6.81 0.10
N PHE A 58 -6.00 -6.20 -0.68
CA PHE A 58 -5.74 -4.76 -0.69
C PHE A 58 -5.98 -4.17 -2.08
N SER A 59 -6.58 -2.98 -2.16
CA SER A 59 -6.66 -2.18 -3.39
C SER A 59 -6.49 -0.68 -3.11
N PRO A 60 -6.09 0.16 -4.09
CA PRO A 60 -6.22 1.61 -3.92
C PRO A 60 -7.69 2.00 -3.75
N ALA A 61 -7.96 3.04 -2.96
CA ALA A 61 -9.28 3.64 -2.82
C ALA A 61 -9.50 4.70 -3.92
N ASP A 62 -9.76 4.26 -5.15
CA ASP A 62 -9.95 5.16 -6.30
C ASP A 62 -11.13 6.12 -6.12
N GLU A 63 -12.13 5.71 -5.33
CA GLU A 63 -13.29 6.51 -4.98
C GLU A 63 -12.97 7.67 -4.01
N ILE A 64 -11.84 7.59 -3.28
CA ILE A 64 -11.40 8.61 -2.32
C ILE A 64 -10.30 9.48 -2.94
N ASP A 65 -9.28 8.86 -3.54
CA ASP A 65 -8.18 9.54 -4.21
C ASP A 65 -7.85 8.86 -5.55
N PRO A 66 -8.58 9.21 -6.63
CA PRO A 66 -8.36 8.62 -7.95
C PRO A 66 -6.97 8.94 -8.52
N ASP A 67 -6.36 10.04 -8.08
CA ASP A 67 -5.01 10.44 -8.50
C ASP A 67 -3.95 9.54 -7.86
N TYR A 68 -4.10 9.22 -6.57
CA TYR A 68 -3.25 8.24 -5.89
C TYR A 68 -3.35 6.86 -6.55
N GLY A 69 -4.57 6.37 -6.79
CA GLY A 69 -4.77 5.06 -7.41
C GLY A 69 -4.21 4.97 -8.82
N ARG A 70 -4.41 6.00 -9.66
CA ARG A 70 -3.78 6.09 -10.99
C ARG A 70 -2.25 6.08 -10.90
N LEU A 71 -1.69 6.87 -9.97
CA LEU A 71 -0.25 6.97 -9.81
C LEU A 71 0.37 5.68 -9.28
N LEU A 72 -0.30 4.98 -8.35
CA LEU A 72 0.14 3.69 -7.84
C LEU A 72 0.30 2.68 -8.98
N ARG A 73 -0.72 2.55 -9.84
CA ARG A 73 -0.66 1.71 -11.04
C ARG A 73 0.49 2.11 -11.95
N GLN A 74 0.67 3.40 -12.17
CA GLN A 74 1.73 3.93 -13.03
C GLN A 74 3.14 3.59 -12.50
N VAL A 75 3.39 3.70 -11.19
CA VAL A 75 4.72 3.41 -10.63
C VAL A 75 4.97 1.90 -10.51
N VAL A 76 3.94 1.10 -10.27
CA VAL A 76 4.05 -0.37 -10.31
C VAL A 76 4.37 -0.85 -11.72
N ALA A 77 3.73 -0.28 -12.74
CA ALA A 77 4.05 -0.58 -14.14
C ALA A 77 5.50 -0.18 -14.53
N GLN A 78 6.12 0.76 -13.82
CA GLN A 78 7.53 1.13 -13.98
C GLN A 78 8.51 0.20 -13.24
N GLY A 79 8.00 -0.74 -12.42
CA GLY A 79 8.81 -1.69 -11.66
C GLY A 79 8.88 -1.42 -10.15
N VAL A 80 8.06 -0.52 -9.59
CA VAL A 80 7.97 -0.39 -8.13
C VAL A 80 7.26 -1.63 -7.61
N GLU A 81 7.89 -2.35 -6.68
CA GLU A 81 7.26 -3.52 -6.08
C GLU A 81 6.16 -3.08 -5.12
N VAL A 82 5.01 -3.77 -5.19
CA VAL A 82 3.89 -3.54 -4.27
C VAL A 82 3.66 -4.77 -3.41
N LEU A 83 3.64 -4.55 -2.10
CA LEU A 83 3.40 -5.58 -1.10
C LEU A 83 2.29 -5.13 -0.16
N ALA A 84 1.40 -6.05 0.20
CA ALA A 84 0.41 -5.85 1.25
C ALA A 84 0.46 -7.04 2.21
N TYR A 85 0.58 -6.74 3.50
CA TYR A 85 0.65 -7.74 4.57
C TYR A 85 -0.30 -7.34 5.68
N LYS A 86 -1.00 -8.33 6.24
CA LYS A 86 -1.78 -8.13 7.46
C LYS A 86 -0.85 -8.04 8.68
N THR A 87 -1.33 -7.41 9.74
CA THR A 87 -0.74 -7.55 11.08
C THR A 87 -1.45 -8.66 11.85
N VAL A 88 -0.69 -9.41 12.65
CA VAL A 88 -1.24 -10.21 13.74
C VAL A 88 -1.09 -9.38 15.01
N VAL A 89 -2.21 -9.07 15.66
CA VAL A 89 -2.25 -8.29 16.89
C VAL A 89 -3.06 -9.06 17.92
N THR A 90 -2.39 -9.47 18.98
CA THR A 90 -2.99 -10.06 20.19
C THR A 90 -2.46 -9.30 21.41
N PRO A 91 -2.97 -9.56 22.63
CA PRO A 91 -2.37 -9.02 23.84
C PRO A 91 -0.90 -9.44 24.07
N GLU A 92 -0.47 -10.54 23.47
CA GLU A 92 0.86 -11.15 23.64
C GLU A 92 1.83 -10.82 22.49
N GLU A 93 1.32 -10.53 21.29
CA GLU A 93 2.16 -10.28 20.11
C GLU A 93 1.65 -9.15 19.21
N ASN A 94 2.59 -8.47 18.55
CA ASN A 94 2.32 -7.56 17.45
C ASN A 94 3.38 -7.76 16.38
N CYS A 95 3.00 -8.44 15.29
CA CYS A 95 3.94 -8.82 14.24
C CYS A 95 3.30 -8.72 12.84
N VAL A 96 4.16 -8.76 11.81
CA VAL A 96 3.72 -8.85 10.42
C VAL A 96 3.24 -10.28 10.16
N GLY A 97 1.99 -10.40 9.73
CA GLY A 97 1.33 -11.66 9.41
C GLY A 97 1.50 -12.08 7.96
N GLU A 98 0.43 -12.63 7.39
CA GLU A 98 0.44 -13.14 6.01
C GLU A 98 0.36 -12.03 4.95
N ARG A 99 0.94 -12.34 3.77
CA ARG A 99 0.77 -11.52 2.57
C ARG A 99 -0.66 -11.67 2.07
N ILE A 100 -1.30 -10.55 1.71
CA ILE A 100 -2.59 -10.56 1.03
C ILE A 100 -2.44 -10.12 -0.44
N PRO A 101 -3.31 -10.59 -1.35
CA PRO A 101 -3.35 -10.14 -2.73
C PRO A 101 -3.51 -8.62 -2.84
N VAL A 102 -2.77 -8.03 -3.78
CA VAL A 102 -2.90 -6.63 -4.20
C VAL A 102 -3.69 -6.61 -5.50
N VAL A 103 -4.80 -5.90 -5.51
CA VAL A 103 -5.68 -5.70 -6.66
C VAL A 103 -5.50 -4.25 -7.13
N LEU A 104 -4.87 -4.08 -8.29
CA LEU A 104 -4.66 -2.78 -8.94
C LEU A 104 -5.66 -2.59 -10.08
#